data_AF-A0AAE2SWG4-F1
#
_entry.id   AF-A0AAE2SWG4-F1
#
_cell.length_a   1.000
_cell.length_b   1.000
_cell.length_c   1.000
_cell.angle_alpha   90.00
_cell.angle_beta   90.00
_cell.angle_gamma   90.00
#
_symmetry.space_group_name_H-M   'P 1'
#
loop_
_entity.id
_entity.type
_entity.pdbx_description
1 polymer ?
#
loop_
_entity_poly.entity_id
_entity_poly.type
_entity_poly.pdbx_seq_one_letter_code
_entity_poly.pdbx_strand_id
1 'polypeptide(L)'
;MNWATLKSKHVRAAYNAESRDLHVKFPGSPPVKHADIPPHVYQNLLETSDPDFYYKYYIAPSRVSPGRGHAVSVSYAMKLVLILAGCSLFMATSLDPDHGGIFEESELRSN
;
A
#
# COMPACT_ATOMS: atom_id res chain seq x y z
N MET A 1 17.84 -15.54 4.01
CA MET A 1 18.07 -15.28 2.57
C MET A 1 19.58 -15.26 2.32
N ASN A 2 20.10 -15.96 1.32
CA ASN A 2 21.54 -16.15 1.10
C ASN A 2 22.05 -15.26 -0.07
N TRP A 3 23.20 -14.60 0.13
CA TRP A 3 23.80 -13.69 -0.84
C TRP A 3 24.87 -14.40 -1.69
N ALA A 4 24.56 -14.60 -2.97
CA ALA A 4 25.48 -15.10 -3.97
C ALA A 4 26.29 -13.95 -4.61
N THR A 5 27.57 -14.19 -4.87
CA THR A 5 28.40 -13.29 -5.69
C THR A 5 28.14 -13.59 -7.16
N LEU A 6 27.87 -12.55 -7.95
CA LEU A 6 27.68 -12.69 -9.39
C LEU A 6 29.05 -12.80 -10.09
N LYS A 7 29.06 -13.21 -11.36
CA LYS A 7 30.31 -13.28 -12.14
C LYS A 7 31.01 -11.93 -12.27
N SER A 8 30.27 -10.82 -12.22
CA SER A 8 30.79 -9.50 -11.91
C SER A 8 31.13 -9.47 -10.42
N LYS A 9 32.43 -9.63 -10.10
CA LYS A 9 32.99 -9.87 -8.75
C LYS A 9 32.51 -8.91 -7.65
N HIS A 10 31.92 -7.78 -8.04
CA HIS A 10 31.53 -6.71 -7.13
C HIS A 10 30.00 -6.63 -6.92
N VAL A 11 29.21 -7.40 -7.68
CA VAL A 11 27.76 -7.42 -7.56
C VAL A 11 27.33 -8.68 -6.82
N ARG A 12 26.38 -8.53 -5.90
CA ARG A 12 25.79 -9.66 -5.15
C ARG A 12 24.30 -9.69 -5.36
N ALA A 13 23.74 -10.90 -5.40
CA ALA A 13 22.30 -11.10 -5.48
C ALA A 13 21.84 -12.11 -4.43
N ALA A 14 20.64 -11.91 -3.91
CA ALA A 14 19.99 -12.84 -3.01
C ALA A 14 18.54 -13.01 -3.48
N TYR A 15 18.02 -14.23 -3.41
CA TYR A 15 16.65 -14.53 -3.86
C TYR A 15 15.86 -15.22 -2.74
N ASN A 16 14.60 -14.83 -2.56
CA ASN A 16 13.63 -15.53 -1.73
C ASN A 16 12.64 -16.26 -2.65
N ALA A 17 12.67 -17.59 -2.66
CA ALA A 17 11.80 -18.39 -3.51
C ALA A 17 10.32 -18.34 -3.10
N GLU A 18 10.03 -18.14 -1.80
CA GLU A 18 8.66 -18.07 -1.29
C GLU A 18 7.98 -16.77 -1.70
N SER A 19 8.65 -15.63 -1.49
CA SER A 19 8.11 -14.31 -1.85
C SER A 19 8.45 -13.84 -3.26
N ARG A 20 9.29 -14.59 -3.99
CA ARG A 20 9.85 -14.22 -5.31
C ARG A 20 10.59 -12.89 -5.31
N ASP A 21 11.10 -12.49 -4.14
CA ASP A 21 11.86 -11.26 -3.99
C ASP A 21 13.32 -11.48 -4.38
N LEU A 22 13.81 -10.65 -5.30
CA LEU A 22 15.21 -10.56 -5.65
C LEU A 22 15.81 -9.30 -5.04
N HIS A 23 16.90 -9.46 -4.30
CA HIS A 23 17.71 -8.35 -3.83
C HIS A 23 19.03 -8.32 -4.60
N VAL A 24 19.41 -7.15 -5.12
CA VAL A 24 20.67 -6.94 -5.85
C VAL A 24 21.46 -5.83 -5.17
N LYS A 25 22.74 -6.06 -4.90
CA LYS A 25 23.66 -5.11 -4.27
C LYS A 25 24.81 -4.79 -5.22
N PHE A 26 24.85 -3.53 -5.67
CA PHE A 26 25.97 -2.98 -6.42
C PHE A 26 27.00 -2.34 -5.47
N PRO A 27 28.26 -2.19 -5.91
CA PRO A 27 29.28 -1.46 -5.16
C PRO A 27 28.85 -0.02 -4.90
N GLY A 28 29.03 0.45 -3.66
CA GLY A 28 28.74 1.83 -3.29
C GLY A 28 27.25 2.20 -3.23
N SER A 29 26.32 1.27 -3.49
CA SER A 29 24.88 1.51 -3.39
C SER A 29 24.23 0.68 -2.28
N PRO A 30 23.09 1.14 -1.73
CA PRO A 30 22.24 0.26 -0.94
C PRO A 30 21.70 -0.88 -1.82
N PRO A 31 21.33 -2.03 -1.21
CA PRO A 31 20.64 -3.09 -1.92
C PRO A 31 19.30 -2.62 -2.51
N VAL A 32 19.00 -3.06 -3.73
CA VAL A 32 17.74 -2.81 -4.43
C VAL A 32 16.90 -4.08 -4.39
N LYS A 33 15.63 -3.95 -4.01
CA LYS A 33 14.64 -5.03 -4.01
C LYS A 33 13.81 -4.99 -5.29
N HIS A 34 13.56 -6.15 -5.88
CA HIS A 34 12.63 -6.39 -6.98
C HIS A 34 11.65 -7.49 -6.55
N ALA A 35 10.35 -7.22 -6.69
CA ALA A 35 9.31 -8.19 -6.39
C ALA A 35 8.96 -9.02 -7.64
N ASP A 36 8.25 -10.13 -7.43
CA ASP A 36 7.67 -10.96 -8.50
C ASP A 36 8.68 -11.45 -9.54
N ILE A 37 9.95 -11.61 -9.16
CA ILE A 37 11.00 -12.09 -10.06
C ILE A 37 10.87 -13.62 -10.22
N PRO A 38 10.68 -14.13 -11.46
CA PRO A 38 10.62 -15.56 -11.69
C PRO A 38 11.94 -16.27 -11.33
N PRO A 39 11.91 -17.52 -10.83
CA PRO A 39 13.12 -18.25 -10.44
C PRO A 39 14.17 -18.36 -11.56
N HIS A 40 13.75 -18.55 -12.82
CA HIS A 40 14.66 -18.64 -13.96
C HIS A 40 15.40 -17.33 -14.25
N VAL A 41 14.79 -16.17 -13.94
CA VAL A 41 15.47 -14.87 -14.11
C VAL A 41 16.62 -14.74 -13.12
N TYR A 42 16.43 -15.21 -11.88
CA TYR A 42 17.50 -15.28 -10.89
C TYR A 42 18.61 -16.25 -11.30
N GLN A 43 18.25 -17.44 -11.79
CA GLN A 43 19.21 -18.43 -12.28
C GLN A 43 20.08 -17.85 -13.42
N ASN A 44 19.44 -17.22 -14.41
CA ASN A 44 20.14 -16.57 -15.52
C ASN A 44 21.07 -15.45 -15.04
N LEU A 45 20.70 -14.70 -14.00
CA LEU A 45 21.55 -13.66 -13.41
C LEU A 45 22.81 -14.24 -12.75
N LEU A 46 22.74 -15.46 -12.19
CA LEU A 46 23.92 -16.15 -11.66
C LEU A 46 24.82 -16.69 -12.77
N GLU A 47 24.23 -17.16 -13.87
CA GLU A 47 24.93 -17.86 -14.94
C GLU A 47 25.51 -16.93 -16.02
N THR A 48 24.91 -15.76 -16.22
CA THR A 48 25.34 -14.79 -17.24
C THR A 48 26.80 -14.35 -17.04
N SER A 49 27.54 -14.23 -18.15
CA SER A 49 28.89 -13.68 -18.18
C SER A 49 28.92 -12.17 -17.90
N ASP A 50 27.82 -11.47 -18.18
CA ASP A 50 27.67 -10.04 -17.95
C ASP A 50 26.41 -9.75 -17.11
N PRO A 51 26.55 -9.81 -15.76
CA PRO A 51 25.43 -9.54 -14.86
C PRO A 51 24.94 -8.10 -14.90
N ASP A 52 25.82 -7.14 -15.21
CA ASP A 52 25.47 -5.72 -15.25
C ASP A 52 24.57 -5.42 -16.45
N PHE A 53 24.92 -5.95 -17.63
CA PHE A 53 24.06 -5.92 -18.82
C PHE A 53 22.74 -6.65 -18.56
N TYR A 54 22.79 -7.89 -18.07
CA TYR A 54 21.58 -8.68 -17.85
C TYR A 54 20.62 -7.98 -16.87
N TYR A 55 21.15 -7.48 -15.76
CA TYR A 55 20.36 -6.72 -14.81
C TYR A 55 19.71 -5.49 -15.45
N LYS A 56 20.48 -4.70 -16.22
CA LYS A 56 19.99 -3.45 -16.83
C LYS A 56 18.82 -3.66 -17.78
N TYR A 57 18.80 -4.76 -18.53
CA TYR A 57 17.79 -4.99 -19.57
C TYR A 57 16.66 -5.92 -19.15
N TYR A 58 16.89 -6.86 -18.23
CA TYR A 58 15.90 -7.87 -17.86
C TYR A 58 15.34 -7.73 -16.45
N ILE A 59 15.96 -6.93 -15.57
CA ILE A 59 15.57 -6.82 -14.16
C ILE A 59 15.25 -5.38 -13.78
N ALA A 60 16.14 -4.44 -14.07
CA ALA A 60 15.97 -3.02 -13.74
C ALA A 60 14.71 -2.37 -14.35
N PRO A 61 14.21 -2.74 -15.55
CA PRO A 61 12.95 -2.20 -16.06
C PRO A 61 11.73 -2.59 -15.19
N SER A 62 11.85 -3.67 -14.40
CA SER A 62 10.87 -4.11 -13.41
C SER A 62 10.84 -3.24 -12.15
N ARG A 63 11.56 -2.11 -12.13
CA ARG A 63 11.49 -1.03 -11.12
C ARG A 63 10.13 -0.32 -11.04
N VAL A 64 9.08 -0.86 -11.65
CA VAL A 64 7.72 -0.45 -11.33
C VAL A 64 7.55 -0.78 -9.86
N SER A 65 7.69 0.25 -9.02
CA SER A 65 7.47 0.17 -7.58
C SER A 65 6.21 -0.67 -7.39
N PRO A 66 6.25 -1.80 -6.64
CA PRO A 66 5.02 -2.49 -6.29
C PRO A 66 4.23 -1.46 -5.52
N GLY A 67 3.26 -0.85 -6.22
CA GLY A 67 2.64 0.39 -5.81
C GLY A 67 2.19 0.18 -4.39
N ARG A 68 2.85 0.88 -3.46
CA ARG A 68 2.71 0.79 -2.00
C ARG A 68 1.33 0.22 -1.71
N GLY A 69 1.26 -1.10 -1.49
CA GLY A 69 -0.03 -1.77 -1.25
C GLY A 69 -0.72 -0.89 -0.24
N HIS A 70 -1.88 -0.33 -0.62
CA HIS A 70 -2.52 0.77 0.09
C HIS A 70 -2.85 0.30 1.49
N ALA A 71 -1.87 0.35 2.39
CA ALA A 71 -2.07 0.29 3.81
C ALA A 71 -2.89 1.53 4.07
N VAL A 72 -4.21 1.33 4.19
CA VAL A 72 -5.13 2.37 4.59
C VAL A 72 -4.48 3.00 5.81
N SER A 73 -4.00 4.23 5.64
CA SER A 73 -3.27 4.92 6.69
C SER A 73 -4.22 4.96 7.89
N VAL A 74 -3.76 4.48 9.04
CA VAL A 74 -4.55 4.49 10.29
C VAL A 74 -5.07 5.91 10.57
N SER A 75 -4.32 6.94 10.14
CA SER A 75 -4.74 8.34 10.17
C SER A 75 -5.98 8.62 9.32
N TYR A 76 -6.09 8.00 8.14
CA TYR A 76 -7.25 8.15 7.25
C TYR A 76 -8.50 7.48 7.82
N ALA A 77 -8.34 6.26 8.36
CA ALA A 77 -9.43 5.58 9.07
C ALA A 77 -9.93 6.40 10.27
N MET A 78 -9.01 6.97 11.06
CA MET A 78 -9.36 7.81 12.21
C MET A 78 -10.08 9.11 11.81
N LYS A 79 -9.69 9.74 10.69
CA LYS A 79 -10.38 10.91 10.15
C LYS A 79 -11.82 10.60 9.76
N LEU A 80 -12.07 9.44 9.14
CA LEU A 80 -13.43 9.02 8.77
C LEU A 80 -14.31 8.79 10.00
N VAL A 81 -13.77 8.19 11.06
CA VAL A 81 -14.50 8.00 12.33
C VAL A 81 -14.89 9.34 12.95
N LEU A 82 -13.98 10.32 12.95
CA LEU A 82 -14.28 11.65 13.48
C LEU A 82 -15.34 12.39 12.66
N ILE A 83 -15.30 12.28 11.33
CA ILE A 83 -16.32 12.86 10.45
C ILE A 83 -17.68 12.22 10.73
N LEU A 84 -17.74 10.89 10.81
CA LEU A 84 -18.97 10.16 11.12
C LEU A 84 -19.53 10.55 12.50
N ALA A 85 -18.68 10.64 13.52
CA ALA A 85 -19.11 11.07 14.86
C ALA A 85 -19.65 12.51 14.86
N GLY A 86 -19.00 13.43 14.12
CA GLY A 86 -19.47 14.80 13.96
C GLY A 86 -20.81 14.89 13.21
N CYS A 87 -20.98 14.13 12.13
CA CYS A 87 -22.25 14.06 11.40
C CYS A 87 -23.38 13.48 12.27
N SER A 88 -23.11 12.43 13.04
CA SER A 88 -24.08 11.85 13.98
C SER A 88 -24.48 12.83 15.07
N LEU A 89 -23.53 13.58 15.63
CA LEU A 89 -23.81 14.60 16.64
C LEU A 89 -24.64 15.75 16.03
N PHE A 90 -24.29 16.22 14.84
CA PHE A 90 -25.03 17.27 14.14
C PHE A 90 -26.48 16.85 13.86
N MET A 91 -26.68 15.62 13.36
CA MET A 91 -28.02 15.06 13.17
C MET A 91 -28.78 14.94 14.50
N ALA A 92 -28.14 14.45 15.57
CA ALA A 92 -28.77 14.34 16.89
C ALA A 92 -29.19 15.71 17.46
N THR A 93 -28.37 16.75 17.28
CA THR A 93 -28.73 18.12 17.70
C THR A 93 -29.77 18.78 16.79
N SER A 94 -29.91 18.34 15.54
CA SER A 94 -31.00 18.78 14.66
C SER A 94 -32.31 18.02 14.91
N LEU A 95 -32.22 16.83 15.50
CA LEU A 95 -33.33 15.96 15.88
C LEU A 95 -33.75 16.16 17.34
N ASP A 96 -33.23 17.17 18.03
CA ASP A 96 -33.80 17.68 19.28
C ASP A 96 -34.67 18.91 19.01
N PRO A 97 -35.94 18.74 18.57
CA PRO A 97 -36.94 19.77 18.73
C PRO A 97 -37.56 19.60 20.11
N ASP A 98 -36.91 20.08 21.17
CA ASP A 98 -37.68 20.38 22.38
C ASP A 98 -38.53 21.63 22.09
N HIS A 99 -39.70 21.40 21.50
CA HIS A 99 -40.77 22.38 21.43
C HIS A 99 -42.11 21.68 21.62
N GLY A 100 -42.50 21.58 22.89
CA GLY A 100 -43.89 21.41 23.30
C GLY A 100 -44.77 22.48 22.68
N GLY A 101 -45.30 22.18 21.49
CA GLY A 101 -46.39 22.91 20.88
C GLY A 101 -47.67 22.60 21.65
N ILE A 102 -48.18 23.62 22.34
CA ILE A 102 -49.55 23.68 22.87
C ILE A 102 -50.50 23.21 21.76
N PHE A 103 -51.18 22.09 22.00
CA PHE A 103 -52.27 21.63 21.16
C PHE A 103 -53.40 22.63 21.34
N GLU A 104 -53.57 23.56 20.39
CA GLU A 104 -54.79 24.38 20.32
C GLU A 104 -55.96 23.44 19.99
N GLU A 105 -56.68 23.03 21.02
CA GLU A 105 -58.03 22.48 20.93
C GLU A 105 -58.98 23.62 20.53
N SER A 106 -58.92 24.00 19.25
CA SER A 106 -59.98 24.76 18.61
C SER A 106 -61.03 23.77 18.11
N GLU A 107 -61.92 23.33 19.01
CA GLU A 107 -63.17 22.68 18.61
C GLU A 107 -64.03 23.69 17.83
N LEU A 108 -63.88 23.63 16.52
CA LEU A 108 -64.76 24.25 15.54
C LEU A 108 -66.15 23.61 15.65
N ARG A 109 -67.00 24.31 16.41
CA ARG A 109 -68.46 24.32 16.27
C ARG A 109 -68.88 24.16 14.80
N SER A 110 -69.62 23.10 14.51
CA SER A 110 -70.43 23.00 13.29
C SER A 110 -71.85 22.58 13.68
N ASN A 111 -72.77 23.54 13.49
CA ASN A 111 -74.24 23.52 13.48
C ASN A 111 -74.99 22.42 14.22
#